data_AF-A0A170ZN12-F1
#
_entry.id   AF-A0A170ZN12-F1
#
_cell.length_a   1.000
_cell.length_b   1.000
_cell.length_c   1.000
_cell.angle_alpha   90.00
_cell.angle_beta   90.00
_cell.angle_gamma   90.00
#
_symmetry.space_group_name_H-M   'P 1'
#
loop_
_entity.id
_entity.type
_entity.pdbx_description
1 polymer ?
#
loop_
_entity_poly.entity_id
_entity_poly.type
_entity_poly.pdbx_seq_one_letter_code
_entity_poly.pdbx_strand_id
1 'polypeptide(L)'
;MRLLGASHQVLLEGEQGDCSETVACLSGSSTPLPLGVAKRVDDWEYEFAARVEKLSPGSFAGRAQELLALVSDHPHGLAGVFPGSPHAFTALLAQWHEGQVHWRTWHAYPQEGQLVSTRTRVGVRRSAPVCTG
;
A
#
# COMPACT_ATOMS: atom_id res chain seq x y z
N MET A 1 -0.99 4.06 10.90
CA MET A 1 -1.01 4.37 9.45
C MET A 1 -1.41 5.82 9.26
N ARG A 2 -0.83 6.53 8.30
CA ARG A 2 -1.09 7.96 8.06
C ARG A 2 -1.25 8.23 6.55
N LEU A 3 -2.14 9.15 6.20
CA LEU A 3 -2.27 9.69 4.84
C LEU A 3 -1.65 11.09 4.77
N LEU A 4 -0.90 11.36 3.71
CA LEU A 4 -0.14 12.61 3.52
C LEU A 4 -0.45 13.21 2.15
N GLY A 5 -1.69 13.62 1.91
CA GLY A 5 -2.16 13.94 0.56
C GLY A 5 -2.18 12.68 -0.31
N ALA A 6 -1.69 12.74 -1.55
CA ALA A 6 -1.61 11.58 -2.45
C ALA A 6 -0.50 10.56 -2.07
N SER A 7 -0.08 10.53 -0.81
CA SER A 7 1.00 9.71 -0.25
C SER A 7 0.51 9.01 1.01
N HIS A 8 1.26 8.01 1.47
CA HIS A 8 0.98 7.36 2.74
C HIS A 8 2.27 6.98 3.47
N GLN A 9 2.11 6.74 4.78
CA GLN A 9 3.13 6.14 5.62
C GLN A 9 2.54 5.02 6.47
N VAL A 10 3.20 3.88 6.45
CA VAL A 10 2.95 2.75 7.35
C VAL A 10 4.13 2.63 8.29
N LEU A 11 3.82 2.58 9.59
CA LEU A 11 4.77 2.33 10.66
C LEU A 11 4.35 1.01 11.30
N LEU A 12 5.30 0.08 11.40
CA LEU A 12 5.17 -1.17 12.13
C LEU A 12 6.15 -1.11 13.29
N GLU A 13 5.64 -1.38 14.49
CA GLU A 13 6.43 -1.47 15.71
C GLU A 13 6.21 -2.87 16.28
N GLY A 14 7.28 -3.62 16.50
CA GLY A 14 7.23 -4.96 17.06
C GLY A 14 8.43 -5.25 17.95
N GLU A 15 8.36 -6.35 18.71
CA GLU A 15 9.46 -6.77 19.60
C GLU A 15 10.76 -7.04 18.83
N GLN A 16 10.66 -7.39 17.55
CA GLN A 16 11.76 -7.70 16.65
C GLN A 16 12.30 -6.48 15.88
N GLY A 17 11.81 -5.27 16.18
CA GLY A 17 12.23 -4.00 15.55
C GLY A 17 11.09 -3.20 14.94
N ASP A 18 11.44 -2.02 14.42
CA ASP A 18 10.54 -1.10 13.72
C ASP A 18 10.73 -1.16 12.20
N CYS A 19 9.65 -0.93 11.46
CA CYS A 19 9.67 -0.79 10.01
C CYS A 19 8.82 0.42 9.60
N SER A 20 9.38 1.28 8.76
CA SER A 20 8.69 2.42 8.17
C SER A 20 8.70 2.32 6.66
N GLU A 21 7.52 2.24 6.06
CA GLU A 21 7.33 2.42 4.63
C GLU A 21 6.70 3.79 4.36
N THR A 22 7.28 4.54 3.43
CA THR A 22 6.69 5.77 2.92
C THR A 22 6.68 5.72 1.40
N VAL A 23 5.48 5.84 0.81
CA VAL A 23 5.30 5.92 -0.64
C VAL A 23 4.76 7.29 -0.97
N ALA A 24 5.61 8.13 -1.55
CA ALA A 24 5.29 9.49 -1.92
C ALA A 24 5.79 9.81 -3.34
N CYS A 25 4.99 10.55 -4.10
CA CYS A 25 5.50 11.27 -5.25
C CYS A 25 6.20 12.54 -4.74
N LEU A 26 7.53 12.59 -4.86
CA LEU A 26 8.31 13.77 -4.50
C LEU A 26 8.36 14.74 -5.70
N SER A 27 7.89 15.97 -5.50
CA SER A 27 7.99 17.04 -6.49
C SER A 27 9.43 17.22 -6.97
N GLY A 28 9.68 17.08 -8.28
CA GLY A 28 11.03 17.20 -8.86
C GLY A 28 11.85 15.91 -8.88
N SER A 29 11.34 14.80 -8.33
CA SER A 29 11.94 13.48 -8.54
C SER A 29 11.48 12.91 -9.88
N SER A 30 12.44 12.51 -10.72
CA SER A 30 12.17 11.75 -11.96
C SER A 30 12.27 10.24 -11.76
N THR A 31 12.52 9.78 -10.53
CA THR A 31 12.63 8.35 -10.24
C THR A 31 11.23 7.73 -10.27
N PRO A 32 10.93 6.81 -11.20
CA PRO A 32 9.63 6.18 -11.26
C PRO A 32 9.42 5.31 -10.01
N LEU A 33 8.17 5.16 -9.60
CA LEU A 33 7.80 4.21 -8.55
C LEU A 33 8.29 2.81 -8.98
N PRO A 34 9.07 2.09 -8.17
CA PRO A 34 9.57 0.78 -8.55
C PRO A 34 8.40 -0.18 -8.73
N LEU A 35 8.40 -0.97 -9.81
CA LEU A 35 7.33 -1.95 -10.05
C LEU A 35 7.37 -3.09 -9.03
N GLY A 36 8.56 -3.41 -8.52
CA GLY A 36 8.75 -4.41 -7.49
C GLY A 36 10.08 -4.25 -6.77
N VAL A 37 10.08 -4.57 -5.48
CA VAL A 37 11.28 -4.60 -4.63
C VAL A 37 11.15 -5.80 -3.69
N ALA A 38 12.21 -6.58 -3.55
CA ALA A 38 12.33 -7.57 -2.49
C ALA A 38 13.63 -7.31 -1.74
N LYS A 39 13.56 -7.21 -0.42
CA LYS A 39 14.71 -6.93 0.45
C LYS A 39 14.70 -7.85 1.65
N ARG A 40 15.91 -8.19 2.11
CA ARG A 40 16.13 -8.84 3.39
C ARG A 40 16.97 -7.91 4.25
N VAL A 41 16.50 -7.64 5.46
CA VAL A 41 17.19 -6.79 6.43
C VAL A 41 17.17 -7.57 7.75
N ASP A 42 18.33 -8.06 8.17
CA ASP A 42 18.46 -8.97 9.31
C ASP A 42 17.51 -10.17 9.19
N ASP A 43 16.58 -10.33 10.13
CA ASP A 43 15.56 -11.38 10.15
C ASP A 43 14.24 -11.01 9.44
N TRP A 44 14.17 -9.82 8.85
CA TRP A 44 12.98 -9.33 8.15
C TRP A 44 13.05 -9.59 6.65
N GLU A 45 11.91 -9.98 6.10
CA GLU A 45 11.66 -9.99 4.66
C GLU A 45 10.64 -8.89 4.33
N TYR A 46 10.99 -8.07 3.34
CA TYR A 46 10.17 -7.00 2.80
C TYR A 46 9.94 -7.26 1.31
N GLU A 47 8.68 -7.30 0.90
CA GLU A 47 8.29 -7.32 -0.51
C GLU A 47 7.35 -6.17 -0.80
N PHE A 48 7.62 -5.45 -1.87
CA PHE A 48 6.78 -4.37 -2.39
C PHE A 48 6.52 -4.60 -3.87
N ALA A 49 5.30 -4.30 -4.30
CA ALA A 49 4.94 -4.25 -5.71
C ALA A 49 4.00 -3.09 -5.98
N ALA A 50 4.13 -2.47 -7.16
CA ALA A 50 3.26 -1.41 -7.60
C ALA A 50 2.68 -1.70 -8.99
N ARG A 51 1.46 -1.25 -9.22
CA ARG A 51 0.76 -1.32 -10.50
C ARG A 51 0.04 0.00 -10.78
N VAL A 52 0.17 0.48 -12.01
CA VAL A 52 -0.55 1.65 -12.50
C VAL A 52 -1.60 1.20 -13.52
N GLU A 53 -2.85 1.58 -13.30
CA GLU A 53 -3.97 1.29 -14.19
C GLU A 53 -4.49 2.60 -14.80
N LYS A 54 -4.60 2.67 -16.13
CA LYS A 54 -5.30 3.75 -16.83
C LYS A 54 -6.71 3.28 -17.18
N LEU A 55 -7.71 3.99 -16.70
CA LEU A 55 -9.12 3.62 -16.83
C LEU A 55 -9.88 4.69 -17.61
N SER A 56 -10.93 4.27 -18.30
CA SER A 56 -11.92 5.22 -18.86
C SER A 56 -12.65 5.95 -17.72
N PRO A 57 -13.25 7.14 -17.94
CA PRO A 57 -13.92 7.88 -16.87
C PRO A 57 -15.01 7.08 -16.12
N GLY A 58 -15.83 6.33 -16.84
CA GLY A 58 -16.89 5.50 -16.22
C GLY A 58 -16.33 4.34 -15.41
N SER A 59 -15.35 3.62 -15.96
CA SER A 59 -14.67 2.53 -15.25
C SER A 59 -13.90 3.04 -14.03
N PHE A 60 -13.29 4.22 -14.13
CA PHE A 60 -12.58 4.87 -13.03
C PHE A 60 -13.53 5.19 -11.86
N ALA A 61 -14.65 5.84 -12.14
CA ALA A 61 -15.62 6.22 -11.11
C ALA A 61 -16.18 4.98 -10.38
N GLY A 62 -16.58 3.94 -11.12
CA GLY A 62 -17.03 2.69 -10.52
C GLY A 62 -15.95 2.03 -9.65
N ARG A 63 -14.73 1.91 -10.19
CA ARG A 63 -13.60 1.30 -9.47
C ARG A 63 -13.23 2.08 -8.21
N ALA A 64 -13.28 3.41 -8.26
CA ALA A 64 -13.02 4.29 -7.13
C ALA A 64 -14.03 4.06 -5.99
N GLN A 65 -15.31 3.97 -6.34
CA GLN A 65 -16.39 3.75 -5.36
C GLN A 65 -16.26 2.38 -4.70
N GLU A 66 -16.00 1.32 -5.48
CA GLU A 66 -15.77 -0.04 -4.96
C GLU A 66 -14.63 -0.08 -3.92
N LEU A 67 -13.51 0.58 -4.23
CA LEU A 67 -12.35 0.60 -3.35
C LEU A 67 -12.60 1.40 -2.08
N LEU A 68 -13.28 2.55 -2.18
CA LEU A 68 -13.65 3.34 -1.02
C LEU A 68 -14.61 2.57 -0.10
N ALA A 69 -15.61 1.87 -0.66
CA ALA A 69 -16.51 1.02 0.11
C ALA A 69 -15.75 -0.13 0.80
N LEU A 70 -14.93 -0.87 0.05
CA LEU A 70 -14.11 -1.97 0.58
C LEU A 70 -13.27 -1.54 1.78
N VAL A 71 -12.64 -0.37 1.70
CA VAL A 71 -11.75 0.12 2.76
C VAL A 71 -12.54 0.70 3.93
N SER A 72 -13.62 1.43 3.67
CA SER A 72 -14.44 2.05 4.72
C SER A 72 -15.15 1.02 5.60
N ASP A 73 -15.50 -0.13 5.03
CA ASP A 73 -16.18 -1.21 5.74
C ASP A 73 -15.21 -2.14 6.50
N HIS A 74 -13.89 -1.93 6.39
CA HIS A 74 -12.90 -2.82 6.99
C HIS A 74 -12.31 -2.23 8.29
N PRO A 75 -12.22 -3.01 9.39
CA PRO A 75 -11.72 -2.52 10.70
C PRO A 75 -10.26 -2.04 10.69
N HIS A 76 -9.50 -2.43 9.67
CA HIS A 76 -8.11 -2.03 9.45
C HIS A 76 -7.93 -1.23 8.14
N GLY A 77 -9.01 -0.61 7.67
CA GLY A 77 -9.01 0.28 6.53
C GLY A 77 -8.77 1.74 6.93
N LEU A 78 -8.16 2.50 6.04
CA LEU A 78 -8.00 3.95 6.17
C LEU A 78 -8.17 4.58 4.80
N ALA A 79 -9.11 5.52 4.66
CA ALA A 79 -9.33 6.25 3.42
C ALA A 79 -9.41 7.75 3.68
N GLY A 80 -8.88 8.52 2.73
CA GLY A 80 -8.96 9.98 2.71
C GLY A 80 -9.30 10.45 1.30
N VAL A 81 -10.35 11.25 1.17
CA VAL A 81 -10.77 11.88 -0.08
C VAL A 81 -10.28 13.32 -0.09
N PHE A 82 -9.74 13.77 -1.22
CA PHE A 82 -9.14 15.08 -1.40
C PHE A 82 -10.07 16.03 -2.18
N PRO A 83 -9.95 17.35 -1.99
CA PRO A 83 -10.73 18.33 -2.73
C PRO A 83 -10.57 18.21 -4.25
N GLY A 84 -11.60 18.65 -4.99
CA GLY A 84 -11.60 18.72 -6.45
C GLY A 84 -12.26 17.53 -7.13
N SER A 85 -12.38 16.38 -6.47
CA SER A 85 -13.17 15.24 -6.97
C SER A 85 -13.51 14.26 -5.86
N PRO A 86 -14.73 13.68 -5.82
CA PRO A 86 -15.07 12.60 -4.88
C PRO A 86 -14.27 11.31 -5.15
N HIS A 87 -13.61 11.22 -6.31
CA HIS A 87 -12.79 10.07 -6.70
C HIS A 87 -11.28 10.36 -6.61
N ALA A 88 -10.89 11.53 -6.11
CA ALA A 88 -9.51 11.81 -5.74
C ALA A 88 -9.28 11.33 -4.31
N PHE A 89 -8.62 10.19 -4.13
CA PHE A 89 -8.46 9.61 -2.80
C PHE A 89 -7.12 8.89 -2.63
N THR A 90 -6.75 8.66 -1.37
CA THR A 90 -5.80 7.63 -0.98
C THR A 90 -6.49 6.70 0.01
N ALA A 91 -6.43 5.41 -0.27
CA ALA A 91 -7.01 4.37 0.57
C ALA A 91 -5.96 3.30 0.87
N LEU A 92 -6.08 2.70 2.04
CA LEU A 92 -5.14 1.72 2.55
C LEU A 92 -5.92 0.66 3.30
N LEU A 93 -5.51 -0.59 3.12
CA LEU A 93 -6.04 -1.73 3.85
C LEU A 93 -4.88 -2.55 4.40
N ALA A 94 -4.82 -2.71 5.73
CA ALA A 94 -3.84 -3.57 6.38
C ALA A 94 -4.48 -4.86 6.88
N GLN A 95 -3.71 -5.95 6.83
CA GLN A 95 -4.12 -7.28 7.28
C GLN A 95 -2.93 -8.01 7.89
N TRP A 96 -3.22 -8.83 8.90
CA TRP A 96 -2.27 -9.75 9.50
C TRP A 96 -2.54 -11.16 8.98
N HIS A 97 -1.51 -11.84 8.50
CA HIS A 97 -1.63 -13.18 7.94
C HIS A 97 -0.37 -14.00 8.24
N GLU A 98 -0.52 -15.18 8.85
CA GLU A 98 0.56 -16.15 9.08
C GLU A 98 1.86 -15.59 9.70
N GLY A 99 1.76 -14.62 10.63
CA GLY A 99 2.95 -14.03 11.26
C GLY A 99 3.56 -12.86 10.48
N GLN A 100 2.84 -12.33 9.50
CA GLN A 100 3.28 -11.26 8.63
C GLN A 100 2.21 -10.21 8.47
N VAL A 101 2.65 -8.98 8.25
CA VAL A 101 1.78 -7.84 8.00
C VAL A 101 1.78 -7.57 6.51
N HIS A 102 0.58 -7.43 5.97
CA HIS A 102 0.36 -7.08 4.60
C HIS A 102 -0.44 -5.79 4.56
N TRP A 103 -0.15 -4.94 3.60
CA TRP A 103 -1.06 -3.86 3.27
C TRP A 103 -1.12 -3.65 1.78
N ARG A 104 -2.23 -3.06 1.37
CA ARG A 104 -2.45 -2.58 0.02
C ARG A 104 -2.84 -1.13 0.09
N THR A 105 -2.34 -0.33 -0.83
CA THR A 105 -2.78 1.06 -0.98
C THR A 105 -3.27 1.33 -2.38
N TRP A 106 -4.12 2.33 -2.48
CA TRP A 106 -4.67 2.84 -3.74
C TRP A 106 -4.60 4.35 -3.72
N HIS A 107 -4.06 4.92 -4.79
CA HIS A 107 -3.96 6.36 -5.02
C HIS A 107 -4.70 6.65 -6.32
N ALA A 108 -5.77 7.44 -6.22
CA ALA A 108 -6.66 7.70 -7.34
C ALA A 108 -6.47 9.14 -7.85
N TYR A 109 -6.13 9.25 -9.13
CA TYR A 109 -5.89 10.50 -9.84
C TYR A 109 -6.93 10.65 -10.96
N PRO A 110 -8.16 11.12 -10.66
CA PRO A 110 -9.25 11.17 -11.63
C PRO A 110 -8.95 12.06 -12.84
N GLN A 111 -8.18 13.12 -12.65
CA GLN A 111 -7.77 14.04 -13.72
C GLN A 111 -6.90 13.34 -14.78
N GLU A 112 -6.17 12.30 -14.37
CA GLU A 112 -5.31 11.51 -15.24
C GLU A 112 -5.95 10.18 -15.65
N GLY A 113 -7.10 9.82 -15.06
CA GLY A 113 -7.71 8.50 -15.16
C GLY A 113 -6.81 7.39 -14.62
N GLN A 114 -5.90 7.71 -13.68
CA GLN A 114 -4.89 6.78 -13.17
C GLN A 114 -5.20 6.30 -11.76
N LEU A 115 -5.18 4.98 -11.58
CA LEU A 115 -5.22 4.32 -10.28
C LEU A 115 -3.89 3.64 -10.05
N VAL A 116 -3.15 4.07 -9.03
CA VAL A 116 -1.92 3.43 -8.60
C VAL A 116 -2.23 2.54 -7.41
N SER A 117 -1.92 1.26 -7.52
CA SER A 117 -2.05 0.30 -6.42
C SER A 117 -0.70 -0.20 -5.98
N THR A 118 -0.50 -0.33 -4.68
CA THR A 118 0.67 -1.02 -4.12
C THR A 118 0.22 -2.20 -3.26
N ARG A 119 1.15 -3.13 -3.09
CA ARG A 119 1.09 -4.22 -2.13
C ARG A 119 2.43 -4.26 -1.42
N THR A 120 2.38 -4.35 -0.11
CA THR A 120 3.55 -4.65 0.70
C THR A 120 3.29 -5.86 1.59
N ARG A 121 4.33 -6.66 1.80
CA ARG A 121 4.42 -7.71 2.79
C ARG A 121 5.68 -7.50 3.62
N VAL A 122 5.51 -7.51 4.94
CA VAL A 122 6.62 -7.46 5.90
C VAL A 122 6.44 -8.58 6.91
N GLY A 123 7.50 -9.33 7.16
CA GLY A 123 7.45 -10.43 8.11
C GLY A 123 8.82 -10.87 8.58
N VAL A 124 8.85 -11.49 9.75
CA VAL A 124 10.06 -12.16 10.25
C VAL A 124 10.21 -13.50 9.53
N ARG A 125 11.44 -13.86 9.15
CA ARG A 125 11.74 -15.20 8.65
C ARG A 125 11.27 -16.23 9.67
N ARG A 126 10.39 -17.13 9.24
CA ARG A 126 10.24 -18.41 9.93
C ARG A 126 11.48 -19.24 9.59
N SER A 127 12.32 -19.52 10.58
CA SER A 127 13.35 -20.55 10.42
C SER A 127 12.66 -21.84 9.98
N ALA A 128 13.16 -22.48 8.92
CA ALA A 128 12.71 -23.82 8.57
C ALA A 128 12.93 -24.74 9.79
N PRO A 129 12.00 -25.65 10.12
CA PRO A 129 12.27 -26.61 11.18
C PRO A 129 13.53 -27.39 10.81
N VAL A 130 14.51 -27.39 11.71
CA VAL A 130 15.69 -28.25 11.57
C VAL A 130 15.19 -29.69 11.57
N CYS A 131 15.33 -30.38 10.44
CA CYS A 131 15.17 -31.83 10.40
C CYS A 131 16.31 -32.44 11.23
N THR A 132 16.07 -32.72 12.51
CA THR A 132 16.92 -33.64 13.27
C THR A 132 16.63 -35.06 12.75
N GLY A 133 17.58 -35.58 11.98
CA GLY A 133 17.65 -37.02 11.63
C GLY A 133 18.30 -37.84 12.72
#